data_AF-A0A2J6XSG9-F1
#
_entry.id   AF-A0A2J6XSG9-F1
#
_cell.length_a   1.000
_cell.length_b   1.000
_cell.length_c   1.000
_cell.angle_alpha   90.00
_cell.angle_beta   90.00
_cell.angle_gamma   90.00
#
_symmetry.space_group_name_H-M   'P 1'
#
loop_
_entity.id
_entity.type
_entity.pdbx_description
1 polymer ?
#
loop_
_entity_poly.entity_id
_entity_poly.type
_entity_poly.pdbx_seq_one_letter_code
_entity_poly.pdbx_strand_id
1 'polypeptide(L)'
;MVMVPDNYKLFISVLRNAILKKRITLERIDDAVRRILRVKFELNLFNKPIANKKFIKEIGSSEHREVAKEAVRKSLVLLKNDGVLPLSKNIKKIFIVGEKADDIGAQCGGWTLS
;
A
#
# COMPACT_ATOMS: atom_id res chain seq x y z
N MET A 1 4.28 -17.33 -7.66
CA MET A 1 4.72 -16.05 -8.24
C MET A 1 6.07 -15.74 -7.62
N VAL A 2 7.05 -15.31 -8.42
CA VAL A 2 8.35 -14.90 -7.91
C VAL A 2 8.55 -13.46 -8.33
N MET A 3 8.74 -12.57 -7.36
CA MET A 3 9.02 -11.17 -7.61
C MET A 3 10.51 -11.02 -7.96
N VAL A 4 10.83 -11.17 -9.25
CA VAL A 4 12.17 -10.88 -9.80
C VAL A 4 12.03 -9.62 -10.65
N PRO A 5 12.23 -8.42 -10.07
CA PRO A 5 11.96 -7.17 -10.79
C PRO A 5 12.95 -6.91 -11.92
N ASP A 6 14.23 -7.30 -11.75
CA ASP A 6 15.29 -6.92 -12.68
C ASP A 6 15.72 -8.10 -13.57
N ASN A 7 16.22 -9.18 -12.95
CA ASN A 7 16.86 -10.30 -13.65
C ASN A 7 15.90 -11.40 -14.13
N TYR A 8 14.73 -11.01 -14.64
CA TYR A 8 13.65 -11.94 -15.01
C TYR A 8 14.05 -12.94 -16.11
N LYS A 9 14.93 -12.55 -17.04
CA LYS A 9 15.41 -13.44 -18.11
C LYS A 9 16.23 -14.60 -17.54
N LEU A 10 17.10 -14.32 -16.57
CA LEU A 10 17.89 -15.32 -15.87
C LEU A 10 16.99 -16.25 -15.05
N PHE A 11 16.02 -15.69 -14.35
CA PHE A 11 15.04 -16.49 -13.60
C PHE A 11 14.29 -17.47 -14.53
N ILE A 12 13.79 -17.00 -15.67
CA ILE A 12 13.08 -17.84 -16.64
C ILE A 12 13.99 -18.94 -17.19
N SER A 13 15.24 -18.63 -17.54
CA SER A 13 16.17 -19.63 -18.09
C SER A 13 16.52 -20.71 -17.07
N VAL A 14 16.80 -20.32 -15.83
CA VAL A 14 17.10 -21.25 -14.72
C VAL A 14 15.88 -22.12 -14.40
N LEU A 15 14.68 -21.53 -14.32
CA LEU A 15 13.45 -22.27 -14.07
C LEU A 15 13.17 -23.30 -15.16
N ARG A 16 13.31 -22.92 -16.43
CA ARG A 16 13.19 -23.85 -17.56
C ARG A 16 14.21 -24.99 -17.48
N ASN A 17 15.47 -24.67 -17.16
CA ASN A 17 16.52 -25.68 -17.01
C ASN A 17 16.21 -26.66 -15.87
N ALA A 18 15.66 -26.18 -14.76
CA ALA A 18 15.24 -27.02 -13.63
C ALA A 18 14.10 -27.98 -14.02
N ILE A 19 13.15 -27.54 -14.85
CA ILE A 19 12.08 -28.40 -15.40
C ILE A 19 12.68 -29.47 -16.32
N LEU A 20 13.55 -29.07 -17.27
CA LEU A 20 14.20 -29.99 -18.20
C LEU A 20 15.06 -31.04 -17.49
N LYS A 21 15.75 -30.65 -16.42
CA LYS A 21 16.53 -31.55 -15.55
C LYS A 21 15.68 -32.32 -14.53
N LYS A 22 14.35 -32.26 -14.64
CA LYS A 22 13.39 -32.93 -13.74
C LYS A 22 13.56 -32.59 -12.25
N ARG A 23 14.19 -31.46 -11.93
CA ARG A 23 14.31 -30.93 -10.55
C ARG A 23 13.01 -30.27 -10.09
N ILE A 24 12.18 -29.83 -11.04
CA ILE A 24 10.84 -29.30 -10.81
C ILE A 24 9.88 -30.04 -11.75
N THR A 25 8.79 -30.56 -11.21
CA THR A 25 7.77 -31.27 -11.99
C THR A 25 6.87 -30.30 -12.76
N LEU A 26 6.31 -30.75 -13.88
CA LEU A 26 5.30 -29.96 -14.61
C LEU A 26 4.04 -29.73 -13.75
N GLU A 27 3.64 -30.70 -12.93
CA GLU A 27 2.51 -30.55 -11.99
C GLU A 27 2.69 -29.36 -11.04
N ARG A 28 3.92 -29.12 -10.55
CA ARG A 28 4.23 -27.94 -9.72
C ARG A 28 4.02 -26.64 -10.49
N ILE A 29 4.36 -26.62 -11.79
CA ILE A 29 4.14 -25.47 -12.67
C ILE A 29 2.65 -25.28 -12.91
N ASP A 30 1.91 -26.35 -13.19
CA ASP A 30 0.46 -26.30 -13.43
C ASP A 30 -0.30 -25.82 -12.21
N ASP A 31 0.04 -26.27 -11.00
CA ASP A 31 -0.54 -25.74 -9.76
C ASP A 31 -0.25 -24.23 -9.59
N ALA A 32 0.98 -23.80 -9.83
CA ALA A 32 1.35 -22.40 -9.71
C ALA A 32 0.61 -21.52 -10.73
N VAL A 33 0.53 -21.96 -11.99
CA VAL A 33 -0.17 -21.25 -13.07
C VAL A 33 -1.67 -21.25 -12.79
N ARG A 34 -2.26 -22.37 -12.36
CA ARG A 34 -3.69 -22.47 -12.00
C ARG A 34 -4.08 -21.45 -10.94
N ARG A 35 -3.27 -21.27 -9.90
CA ARG A 35 -3.53 -20.26 -8.84
C ARG A 35 -3.44 -18.82 -9.37
N ILE A 36 -2.48 -18.52 -10.23
CA ILE A 36 -2.36 -17.19 -10.86
C ILE A 36 -3.54 -16.92 -11.78
N LEU A 37 -3.90 -17.88 -12.64
CA LEU A 37 -5.03 -17.74 -13.56
C LEU A 37 -6.35 -17.64 -12.81
N ARG A 38 -6.56 -18.42 -11.75
CA ARG A 38 -7.75 -18.32 -10.89
C ARG A 38 -7.98 -16.89 -10.42
N VAL A 39 -6.99 -16.27 -9.79
CA VAL A 39 -7.11 -14.89 -9.30
C VAL A 39 -7.36 -13.91 -10.46
N LYS A 40 -6.70 -14.09 -11.62
CA LYS A 40 -6.96 -13.24 -12.81
C LYS A 40 -8.38 -13.36 -13.35
N PHE A 41 -8.97 -14.57 -13.31
CA PHE A 41 -10.37 -14.79 -13.69
C PHE A 41 -11.34 -14.21 -12.65
N GLU A 42 -11.11 -14.43 -11.36
CA GLU A 42 -11.92 -13.88 -10.26
C GLU A 42 -11.95 -12.34 -10.29
N LEU A 43 -10.82 -11.70 -10.60
CA LEU A 43 -10.71 -10.24 -10.77
C LEU A 43 -11.23 -9.73 -12.13
N ASN A 44 -11.70 -10.63 -13.00
CA ASN A 44 -12.19 -10.31 -14.35
C ASN A 44 -11.17 -9.56 -15.23
N LEU A 45 -9.87 -9.80 -15.04
CA LEU A 45 -8.81 -9.07 -15.73
C LEU A 45 -8.73 -9.37 -17.23
N PHE A 46 -9.24 -10.52 -17.67
CA PHE A 46 -9.27 -10.88 -19.09
C PHE A 46 -10.28 -10.05 -19.90
N ASN A 47 -11.39 -9.63 -19.28
CA ASN A 47 -12.39 -8.78 -19.94
C ASN A 47 -12.14 -7.28 -19.69
N LYS A 48 -11.46 -6.93 -18.59
CA LYS A 48 -11.11 -5.55 -18.24
C LYS A 48 -9.60 -5.40 -18.01
N PRO A 49 -8.77 -5.56 -19.06
CA PRO A 49 -7.31 -5.60 -18.91
C PRO A 49 -6.67 -4.22 -18.72
N ILE A 50 -7.41 -3.13 -18.96
CA ILE A 50 -6.91 -1.76 -18.95
C ILE A 50 -7.61 -0.97 -17.85
N ALA A 51 -6.85 -0.08 -17.20
CA ALA A 51 -7.37 0.81 -16.18
C ALA A 51 -8.48 1.72 -16.70
N ASN A 52 -9.51 1.92 -15.88
CA ASN A 52 -10.59 2.84 -16.18
C ASN A 52 -10.22 4.27 -15.73
N LYS A 53 -10.02 5.17 -16.69
CA LYS A 53 -9.65 6.58 -16.44
C LYS A 53 -10.66 7.35 -15.59
N LYS A 54 -11.91 6.89 -15.47
CA LYS A 54 -12.93 7.54 -14.62
C LYS A 54 -12.54 7.58 -13.13
N PHE A 55 -11.66 6.69 -12.67
CA PHE A 55 -11.21 6.64 -11.27
C PHE A 55 -10.06 7.58 -10.94
N ILE A 56 -9.49 8.31 -11.91
CA ILE A 56 -8.40 9.26 -11.65
C ILE A 56 -8.83 10.33 -10.62
N LYS A 57 -10.09 10.77 -10.69
CA LYS A 57 -10.66 11.75 -9.76
C LYS A 57 -10.74 11.27 -8.30
N GLU A 58 -10.67 9.95 -8.07
CA GLU A 58 -10.73 9.36 -6.73
C GLU A 58 -9.37 9.43 -6.00
N ILE A 59 -8.29 9.67 -6.75
CA ILE A 59 -6.94 9.77 -6.20
C ILE A 59 -6.84 11.04 -5.34
N GLY A 60 -6.71 10.86 -4.03
CA GLY A 60 -6.59 11.96 -3.08
C GLY A 60 -7.87 12.80 -2.91
N SER A 61 -9.04 12.23 -3.21
CA SER A 61 -10.35 12.88 -3.08
C SER A 61 -10.63 13.37 -1.64
N SER A 62 -11.54 14.33 -1.50
CA SER A 62 -11.98 14.86 -0.21
C SER A 62 -12.55 13.77 0.69
N GLU A 63 -13.31 12.85 0.11
CA GLU A 63 -13.97 11.77 0.82
C GLU A 63 -12.93 10.81 1.43
N HIS A 64 -11.90 10.44 0.66
CA HIS A 64 -10.80 9.62 1.17
C HIS A 64 -9.96 10.35 2.23
N ARG A 65 -9.77 11.67 2.10
CA ARG A 65 -9.06 12.49 3.09
C ARG A 65 -9.83 12.60 4.41
N GLU A 66 -11.16 12.67 4.38
CA GLU A 66 -11.96 12.66 5.61
C GLU A 66 -11.89 11.31 6.32
N VAL A 67 -11.89 10.20 5.59
CA VAL A 67 -11.62 8.86 6.17
C VAL A 67 -10.22 8.80 6.77
N ALA A 68 -9.19 9.30 6.08
CA ALA A 68 -7.83 9.35 6.61
C ALA A 68 -7.75 10.21 7.88
N LYS A 69 -8.42 11.37 7.91
CA LYS A 69 -8.48 12.26 9.07
C LYS A 69 -9.20 11.62 10.25
N GLU A 70 -10.27 10.86 10.00
CA GLU A 70 -10.93 10.06 11.03
C GLU A 70 -10.01 8.96 11.58
N ALA A 71 -9.32 8.23 10.70
CA ALA A 71 -8.37 7.20 11.10
C ALA A 71 -7.23 7.78 11.95
N VAL A 72 -6.69 8.95 11.60
CA VAL A 72 -5.69 9.66 12.42
C VAL A 72 -6.25 10.01 13.80
N ARG A 73 -7.46 10.56 13.90
CA ARG A 73 -8.07 10.85 15.22
C ARG A 73 -8.24 9.60 16.07
N LYS A 74 -8.65 8.48 15.45
CA LYS A 74 -8.87 7.19 16.13
C LYS A 74 -7.59 6.44 16.49
N SER A 75 -6.47 6.74 15.83
CA SER A 75 -5.19 6.08 16.11
C SER A 75 -4.41 6.70 17.28
N LEU A 76 -4.77 7.93 17.70
CA LEU A 76 -4.11 8.60 18.82
C LEU A 76 -4.35 7.87 20.13
N VAL A 77 -3.26 7.57 20.86
CA VAL A 77 -3.32 6.99 22.21
C VAL A 77 -2.95 8.07 23.23
N LEU A 78 -3.89 8.40 24.11
CA LEU A 78 -3.67 9.36 25.19
C LEU A 78 -2.89 8.69 26.33
N LEU A 79 -1.58 8.95 26.41
CA LEU A 79 -0.72 8.35 27.45
C LEU A 79 -0.82 9.06 28.81
N LYS A 80 -1.08 10.37 28.82
CA LYS A 80 -1.18 11.19 30.03
C LYS A 80 -2.10 12.40 29.79
N ASN A 81 -2.94 12.75 30.76
CA ASN A 81 -3.73 13.98 30.75
C ASN A 81 -4.06 14.47 32.17
N ASP A 82 -3.38 15.52 32.64
CA ASP A 82 -3.62 16.14 33.95
C ASP A 82 -4.74 17.22 33.88
N GLY A 83 -5.80 16.96 33.10
CA GLY A 83 -6.93 17.89 32.91
C GLY A 83 -6.71 19.02 31.90
N VAL A 84 -5.68 18.92 31.04
CA VAL A 84 -5.35 19.96 30.05
C VAL A 84 -6.13 19.79 28.75
N LEU A 85 -6.32 18.55 28.30
CA LEU A 85 -7.07 18.24 27.08
C LEU A 85 -8.54 17.97 27.39
N PRO A 86 -9.49 18.43 26.53
CA PRO A 86 -9.26 19.14 25.26
C PRO A 86 -8.96 20.63 25.45
N LEU A 87 -8.10 21.19 24.59
CA LEU A 87 -7.81 22.63 24.59
C LEU A 87 -9.07 23.44 24.20
N SER A 88 -9.28 24.56 24.89
CA SER A 88 -10.33 25.51 24.53
C SER A 88 -10.05 26.15 23.17
N LYS A 89 -11.07 26.28 22.33
CA LYS A 89 -10.98 27.00 21.06
C LYS A 89 -10.91 28.53 21.23
N ASN A 90 -11.16 29.04 22.44
CA ASN A 90 -11.20 30.49 22.74
C ASN A 90 -9.88 31.04 23.29
N ILE A 91 -8.77 30.31 23.11
CA ILE A 91 -7.44 30.77 23.53
C ILE A 91 -6.98 31.90 22.59
N LYS A 92 -6.67 33.08 23.15
CA LYS A 92 -6.30 34.28 22.36
C LYS A 92 -4.99 34.14 21.59
N LYS A 93 -4.04 33.36 22.10
CA LYS A 93 -2.72 33.15 21.48
C LYS A 93 -2.22 31.75 21.83
N ILE A 94 -1.86 30.99 20.81
CA ILE A 94 -1.26 29.66 20.92
C ILE A 94 0.11 29.73 20.26
N PHE A 95 1.08 29.01 20.84
CA PHE A 95 2.39 28.82 20.23
C PHE A 95 2.56 27.34 19.89
N ILE A 96 2.95 27.04 18.66
CA ILE A 96 3.20 25.69 18.17
C ILE A 96 4.71 25.55 18.00
N VAL A 97 5.30 24.52 18.61
CA VAL A 97 6.76 24.31 18.64
C VAL A 97 7.11 22.85 18.41
N GLY A 98 8.38 22.62 18.08
CA GLY A 98 8.95 21.30 17.82
C GLY A 98 9.31 21.13 16.35
N GLU A 99 10.42 20.42 16.09
CA GLU A 99 10.98 20.21 14.75
C GLU A 99 9.96 19.64 13.75
N LYS A 100 9.07 18.75 14.24
CA LYS A 100 8.10 18.02 13.40
C LYS A 100 6.72 18.67 13.33
N ALA A 101 6.55 19.85 13.92
CA ALA A 101 5.23 20.47 14.05
C ALA A 101 4.62 20.90 12.70
N ASP A 102 5.46 21.24 11.72
CA ASP A 102 5.07 21.60 10.35
C ASP A 102 5.88 20.80 9.30
N ASP A 103 6.02 19.49 9.54
CA ASP A 103 6.72 18.58 8.64
C ASP A 103 5.82 17.39 8.25
N ILE A 104 5.32 17.41 7.01
CA ILE A 104 4.48 16.34 6.48
C ILE A 104 5.25 15.03 6.25
N GLY A 105 6.53 15.11 5.91
CA GLY A 105 7.39 13.93 5.72
C GLY A 105 7.58 13.19 7.05
N ALA A 106 7.84 13.93 8.13
CA ALA A 106 7.91 13.36 9.47
C ALA A 106 6.57 12.79 9.96
N GLN A 107 5.45 13.42 9.61
CA GLN A 107 4.10 12.95 9.97
C GLN A 107 3.67 11.71 9.17
N CYS A 108 4.12 11.58 7.92
CA CYS A 108 3.81 10.44 7.05
C CYS A 108 4.78 9.26 7.23
N GLY A 109 6.05 9.53 7.54
CA GLY A 109 7.09 8.51 7.72
C GLY A 109 7.54 7.84 6.43
N GLY A 110 8.17 6.66 6.55
CA GLY A 110 8.64 5.87 5.40
C GLY A 110 7.52 5.38 4.49
N TRP A 111 7.86 4.95 3.27
CA TRP A 111 6.90 4.56 2.22
C TRP A 111 5.94 5.68 1.77
N THR A 112 6.30 6.92 2.06
CA THR A 112 5.69 8.13 1.49
C THR A 112 6.78 8.86 0.72
N LEU A 113 6.48 9.32 -0.49
CA LEU A 113 7.46 10.03 -1.34
C LEU A 113 8.10 11.17 -0.53
N SER A 114 9.45 11.23 -0.55
CA SER A 114 10.25 12.29 0.07
C SER A 114 10.22 13.56 -0.75
#